data_AF-D8PRJ0-F1
#
_entry.id   AF-D8PRJ0-F1
#
_cell.length_a   1.000
_cell.length_b   1.000
_cell.length_c   1.000
_cell.angle_alpha   90.00
_cell.angle_beta   90.00
_cell.angle_gamma   90.00
#
_symmetry.space_group_name_H-M   'P 1'
#
loop_
_entity.id
_entity.type
_entity.pdbx_description
1 polymer ?
#
loop_
_entity_poly.entity_id
_entity_poly.type
_entity_poly.pdbx_seq_one_letter_code
_entity_poly.pdbx_strand_id
1 'polypeptide(L)'
;MGEYMLKGWVMTDKTCSTVNCPVPLMRSPNGQTPVVHFCTRCHGGPEGVRIGAPSAAASTTSASTSIASASHISRASTPPTELSNESSFEDFVLPPETEESRRRREQSDTASTEIGKRLLKGWAMLADECPSTNCWGVPLVRPPKAGGEKDPRMVSSQ
;
A
#
# COMPACT_ATOMS: atom_id res chain seq x y z
N MET A 1 14.90 1.84 -9.96
CA MET A 1 13.88 0.94 -9.39
C MET A 1 12.47 1.29 -9.85
N GLY A 2 11.96 2.51 -9.65
CA GLY A 2 10.58 2.89 -10.03
C GLY A 2 10.16 2.54 -11.47
N GLU A 3 11.02 2.72 -12.46
CA GLU A 3 10.74 2.32 -13.86
C GLU A 3 10.41 0.82 -14.00
N TYR A 4 11.10 -0.06 -13.27
CA TYR A 4 10.80 -1.49 -13.27
C TYR A 4 9.48 -1.79 -12.56
N MET A 5 9.14 -1.06 -11.49
CA MET A 5 7.85 -1.19 -10.81
C MET A 5 6.67 -0.79 -11.73
N LEU A 6 6.84 0.26 -12.53
CA LEU A 6 5.88 0.64 -13.57
C LEU A 6 5.74 -0.41 -14.68
N LYS A 7 6.81 -1.19 -14.94
CA LYS A 7 6.80 -2.37 -15.81
C LYS A 7 6.33 -3.67 -15.11
N GLY A 8 5.73 -3.56 -13.92
CA GLY A 8 5.14 -4.68 -13.17
C GLY A 8 6.13 -5.53 -12.34
N TRP A 9 7.39 -5.12 -12.22
CA TRP A 9 8.37 -5.83 -11.39
C TRP A 9 8.14 -5.54 -9.91
N VAL A 10 8.26 -6.58 -9.09
CA VAL A 10 7.97 -6.51 -7.65
C VAL A 10 9.26 -6.41 -6.86
N MET A 11 9.37 -5.39 -6.00
CA MET A 11 10.48 -5.28 -5.04
C MET A 11 10.31 -6.35 -3.95
N THR A 12 11.38 -7.09 -3.65
CA THR A 12 11.35 -8.17 -2.64
C THR A 12 11.99 -7.75 -1.32
N ASP A 13 11.79 -8.56 -0.28
CA ASP A 13 12.42 -8.48 1.04
C ASP A 13 13.92 -8.83 1.03
N LYS A 14 14.40 -9.45 -0.04
CA LYS A 14 15.79 -9.90 -0.19
C LYS A 14 16.67 -8.78 -0.72
N THR A 15 17.74 -8.46 0.00
CA THR A 15 18.80 -7.55 -0.44
C THR A 15 19.78 -8.23 -1.40
N CYS A 16 20.51 -7.44 -2.18
CA CYS A 16 21.54 -7.96 -3.08
C CYS A 16 22.72 -8.57 -2.29
N SER A 17 23.15 -9.77 -2.68
CA SER A 17 24.27 -10.49 -2.04
C SER A 17 25.66 -9.90 -2.30
N THR A 18 25.76 -8.82 -3.09
CA THR A 18 27.05 -8.14 -3.32
C THR A 18 27.43 -7.27 -2.13
N VAL A 19 28.71 -7.33 -1.75
CA VAL A 19 29.26 -6.58 -0.61
C VAL A 19 28.94 -5.08 -0.75
N ASN A 20 28.43 -4.47 0.32
CA ASN A 20 28.04 -3.05 0.39
C ASN A 20 26.92 -2.62 -0.58
N CYS A 21 26.04 -3.52 -1.02
CA CYS A 21 24.86 -3.17 -1.82
C CYS A 21 23.53 -3.35 -1.06
N PRO A 22 23.02 -2.32 -0.36
CA PRO A 22 21.73 -2.38 0.38
C PRO A 22 20.49 -2.35 -0.53
N VAL A 23 20.64 -2.61 -1.84
CA VAL A 23 19.57 -2.51 -2.83
C VAL A 23 18.72 -3.79 -2.82
N PRO A 24 17.39 -3.70 -2.67
CA PRO A 24 16.49 -4.84 -2.80
C PRO A 24 16.53 -5.50 -4.18
N LEU A 25 16.29 -6.81 -4.22
CA LEU A 25 16.13 -7.55 -5.48
C LEU A 25 14.73 -7.32 -6.07
N MET A 26 14.68 -7.09 -7.37
CA MET A 26 13.44 -7.02 -8.16
C MET A 26 13.11 -8.43 -8.68
N ARG A 27 11.89 -8.90 -8.42
CA ARG A 27 11.29 -10.14 -8.96
C ARG A 27 10.46 -9.82 -10.21
N SER A 28 10.47 -10.74 -11.18
CA SER A 28 9.65 -10.63 -12.40
C SER A 28 8.14 -10.51 -12.10
N PRO A 29 7.37 -9.89 -13.02
CA PRO A 29 5.91 -9.87 -12.95
C PRO A 29 5.30 -11.27 -12.78
N ASN A 30 4.17 -11.35 -12.07
CA ASN A 30 3.42 -12.59 -11.96
C ASN A 30 3.00 -13.09 -13.37
N GLY A 31 3.14 -14.40 -13.61
CA GLY A 31 2.88 -15.01 -14.92
C GLY A 31 4.11 -15.13 -15.83
N GLN A 32 5.25 -14.52 -15.50
CA GLN A 32 6.51 -14.77 -16.22
C GLN A 32 7.24 -16.00 -15.65
N THR A 33 7.52 -16.98 -16.51
CA THR A 33 8.38 -18.13 -16.23
C THR A 33 9.63 -18.07 -17.11
N PRO A 34 10.85 -18.27 -16.57
CA PRO A 34 11.17 -18.48 -15.16
C PRO A 34 10.99 -17.22 -14.30
N VAL A 35 10.81 -17.41 -12.99
CA VAL A 35 10.76 -16.30 -12.02
C VAL A 35 12.18 -15.78 -11.77
N VAL A 36 12.55 -14.70 -12.44
CA VAL A 36 13.89 -14.10 -12.31
C VAL A 36 13.94 -13.05 -11.20
N HIS A 37 15.09 -12.96 -10.54
CA HIS A 37 15.39 -11.96 -9.51
C HIS A 37 16.71 -11.25 -9.87
N PHE A 38 16.74 -9.92 -9.85
CA PHE A 38 17.97 -9.16 -10.14
C PHE A 38 18.08 -7.87 -9.31
N CYS A 39 19.32 -7.42 -9.09
CA CYS A 39 19.61 -6.13 -8.47
C CYS A 39 19.74 -5.06 -9.56
N THR A 40 18.95 -3.98 -9.49
CA THR A 40 19.01 -2.90 -10.49
C THR A 40 20.34 -2.14 -10.50
N ARG A 41 21.11 -2.20 -9.40
CA ARG A 41 22.43 -1.55 -9.30
C ARG A 41 23.58 -2.44 -9.81
N CYS A 42 23.50 -3.75 -9.60
CA CYS A 42 24.62 -4.67 -9.87
C CYS A 42 24.49 -5.43 -11.18
N HIS A 43 23.27 -5.74 -11.64
CA HIS A 43 23.04 -6.58 -12.82
C HIS A 43 22.51 -5.79 -14.03
N GLY A 44 22.15 -4.51 -13.87
CA GLY A 44 21.70 -3.61 -14.95
C GLY A 44 20.33 -3.93 -15.56
N GLY A 45 19.87 -5.17 -15.51
CA GLY A 45 18.59 -5.63 -16.05
C GLY A 45 18.39 -7.14 -15.87
N PRO A 46 17.26 -7.69 -16.35
CA PRO A 46 16.99 -9.12 -16.27
C PRO A 46 17.97 -9.97 -17.10
N GLU A 47 18.52 -9.43 -18.19
CA GLU A 47 19.51 -10.14 -19.04
C GLU A 47 20.90 -10.22 -18.41
N GLY A 48 21.16 -9.47 -17.33
CA GLY A 48 22.39 -9.57 -16.54
C GLY A 48 22.45 -10.83 -15.66
N VAL A 49 21.36 -11.59 -15.55
CA VAL A 49 21.31 -12.84 -14.77
C VAL A 49 21.89 -13.99 -15.59
N ARG A 50 23.22 -14.02 -15.71
CA ARG A 50 23.93 -15.14 -16.34
C ARG A 50 23.71 -16.43 -15.55
N ILE A 51 23.17 -17.44 -16.23
CA ILE A 51 22.88 -18.77 -15.69
C ILE A 51 24.21 -19.41 -15.24
N GLY A 52 24.29 -19.82 -13.97
CA GLY A 52 25.49 -20.41 -13.36
C GLY A 52 25.16 -21.69 -12.57
N ALA A 53 25.28 -22.83 -13.23
CA ALA A 53 25.34 -24.20 -12.69
C ALA A 53 26.07 -25.07 -13.74
N PRO A 54 26.68 -26.24 -13.42
CA PRO A 54 26.62 -27.05 -12.18
C PRO A 54 27.91 -26.86 -11.32
N SER A 55 28.40 -27.73 -10.43
CA SER A 55 28.16 -29.17 -10.19
C SER A 55 28.47 -29.66 -8.75
N ALA A 56 28.56 -30.99 -8.61
CA ALA A 56 28.50 -31.80 -7.40
C ALA A 56 29.79 -31.97 -6.55
N ALA A 57 29.59 -32.16 -5.25
CA ALA A 57 30.21 -33.21 -4.44
C ALA A 57 29.20 -33.65 -3.35
N ALA A 58 29.20 -34.92 -2.94
CA ALA A 58 28.07 -35.57 -2.24
C ALA A 58 28.39 -36.02 -0.80
N SER A 59 27.39 -36.64 -0.14
CA SER A 59 27.41 -37.46 1.11
C SER A 59 26.73 -36.80 2.33
N THR A 60 25.93 -37.45 3.18
CA THR A 60 25.31 -38.80 3.17
C THR A 60 24.06 -38.81 4.10
N THR A 61 23.18 -39.80 3.92
CA THR A 61 21.93 -40.07 4.65
C THR A 61 21.93 -39.92 6.18
N SER A 62 20.77 -39.52 6.74
CA SER A 62 19.98 -40.38 7.65
C SER A 62 18.54 -39.88 7.79
N ALA A 63 17.58 -40.81 7.81
CA ALA A 63 16.18 -40.53 8.14
C ALA A 63 15.91 -40.93 9.60
N SER A 64 15.06 -40.16 10.31
CA SER A 64 14.20 -40.67 11.38
C SER A 64 13.10 -39.68 11.73
N THR A 65 11.91 -40.22 11.94
CA THR A 65 10.69 -39.56 12.42
C THR A 65 10.79 -39.16 13.90
N SER A 66 10.14 -38.06 14.31
CA SER A 66 9.09 -38.08 15.36
C SER A 66 8.44 -36.71 15.64
N ILE A 67 7.15 -36.62 15.33
CA ILE A 67 6.04 -36.23 16.23
C ILE A 67 6.18 -34.95 17.10
N ALA A 68 5.47 -33.92 16.62
CA ALA A 68 4.56 -33.01 17.35
C ALA A 68 5.06 -31.80 18.17
N SER A 69 4.21 -30.76 18.08
CA SER A 69 3.92 -29.73 19.09
C SER A 69 4.97 -28.68 19.43
N ALA A 70 4.97 -27.60 18.65
CA ALA A 70 4.86 -26.25 19.21
C ALA A 70 4.15 -25.30 18.23
N SER A 71 3.23 -24.48 18.72
CA SER A 71 2.39 -23.58 17.93
C SER A 71 3.18 -22.42 17.35
N HIS A 72 3.45 -22.44 16.04
CA HIS A 72 3.84 -21.22 15.32
C HIS A 72 2.60 -20.44 14.93
N ILE A 73 2.13 -19.66 15.91
CA ILE A 73 1.10 -18.63 15.76
C ILE A 73 1.42 -17.76 14.53
N SER A 74 0.40 -17.34 13.79
CA SER A 74 0.55 -16.39 12.68
C SER A 74 1.34 -15.17 13.16
N ARG A 75 2.56 -15.00 12.65
CA ARG A 75 3.47 -13.93 13.07
C ARG A 75 2.88 -12.58 12.66
N ALA A 76 2.22 -11.92 13.60
CA ALA A 76 1.59 -10.63 13.39
C ALA A 76 2.61 -9.61 12.87
N SER A 77 2.19 -8.80 11.88
CA SER A 77 3.05 -7.77 11.27
C SER A 77 3.25 -6.54 12.16
N THR A 78 2.66 -6.53 13.35
CA THR A 78 2.95 -5.58 14.43
C THR A 78 3.81 -6.28 15.48
N PRO A 79 4.90 -5.66 15.98
CA PRO A 79 5.57 -6.17 17.18
C PRO A 79 4.57 -6.24 18.34
N PRO A 80 4.79 -7.10 19.35
CA PRO A 80 4.02 -7.02 20.58
C PRO A 80 4.24 -5.64 21.18
N THR A 81 3.19 -4.81 21.22
CA THR A 81 3.21 -3.63 22.07
C THR A 81 3.22 -4.16 23.50
N GLU A 82 4.37 -4.03 24.18
CA GLU A 82 4.49 -4.31 25.60
C GLU A 82 3.38 -3.54 26.33
N LEU A 83 2.39 -4.28 26.85
CA LEU A 83 1.33 -3.73 27.68
C LEU A 83 1.93 -3.44 29.06
N SER A 84 2.74 -2.39 29.14
CA SER A 84 3.14 -1.80 30.40
C SER A 84 1.88 -1.43 31.15
N ASN A 85 1.54 -2.23 32.16
CA ASN A 85 0.49 -1.98 33.12
C ASN A 85 0.94 -0.83 34.04
N GLU A 86 1.06 0.36 33.48
CA GLU A 86 1.24 1.60 34.22
C GLU A 86 -0.09 2.33 34.25
N SER A 87 -0.48 2.79 35.44
CA SER A 87 -1.81 3.32 35.71
C SER A 87 -1.94 4.78 35.25
N SER A 88 -1.80 5.00 33.94
CA SER A 88 -1.98 6.31 33.29
C SER A 88 -2.64 6.18 31.91
N PHE A 89 -3.67 5.32 31.81
CA PHE A 89 -4.75 5.59 30.88
C PHE A 89 -5.46 6.85 31.39
N GLU A 90 -5.00 8.02 30.93
CA GLU A 90 -5.83 9.22 30.89
C GLU A 90 -7.15 8.80 30.26
N ASP A 91 -8.23 8.81 31.05
CA ASP A 91 -9.53 8.30 30.64
C ASP A 91 -9.92 9.03 29.35
N PHE A 92 -10.21 8.28 28.28
CA PHE A 92 -10.45 8.85 26.96
C PHE A 92 -11.88 9.40 26.91
N VAL A 93 -12.11 10.43 27.73
CA VAL A 93 -13.38 11.10 27.93
C VAL A 93 -13.75 11.78 26.62
N LEU A 94 -14.66 11.12 25.89
CA LEU A 94 -15.33 11.71 24.75
C LEU A 94 -15.91 13.08 25.17
N PRO A 95 -15.64 14.16 24.42
CA PRO A 95 -16.25 15.46 24.71
C PRO A 95 -17.77 15.31 24.83
N PRO A 96 -18.42 15.99 25.79
CA PRO A 96 -19.86 15.89 25.95
C PRO A 96 -20.57 16.30 24.66
N GLU A 97 -21.49 15.46 24.18
CA GLU A 97 -22.26 15.71 22.97
C GLU A 97 -23.18 16.92 23.17
N THR A 98 -22.71 18.08 22.76
CA THR A 98 -23.50 19.31 22.74
C THR A 98 -24.41 19.36 21.51
N GLU A 99 -25.49 20.13 21.60
CA GLU A 99 -26.36 20.45 20.46
C GLU A 99 -25.57 21.06 19.28
N GLU A 100 -24.47 21.77 19.55
CA GLU A 100 -23.57 22.28 18.51
C GLU A 100 -22.73 21.17 17.86
N SER A 101 -22.16 20.24 18.65
CA SER A 101 -21.45 19.05 18.14
C SER A 101 -22.36 18.25 17.18
N ARG A 102 -23.60 18.03 17.62
CA ARG A 102 -24.62 17.33 16.84
C ARG A 102 -24.91 18.03 15.51
N ARG A 103 -25.17 19.34 15.51
CA ARG A 103 -25.43 20.13 14.29
C ARG A 103 -24.24 20.13 13.32
N ARG A 104 -23.01 20.21 13.84
CA ARG A 104 -21.79 20.10 13.03
C ARG A 104 -21.69 18.73 12.35
N ARG A 105 -22.01 17.64 13.06
CA ARG A 105 -22.04 16.28 12.49
C ARG A 105 -23.13 16.13 11.42
N GLU A 106 -24.37 16.51 11.73
CA GLU A 106 -25.50 16.44 10.78
C GLU A 106 -25.26 17.26 9.49
N GLN A 107 -24.60 18.44 9.60
CA GLN A 107 -24.17 19.21 8.44
C GLN A 107 -23.08 18.49 7.64
N SER A 108 -22.07 17.93 8.31
CA SER A 108 -20.97 17.18 7.69
C SER A 108 -21.47 15.96 6.91
N ASP A 109 -22.39 15.19 7.48
CA ASP A 109 -22.98 14.01 6.85
C ASP A 109 -23.78 14.38 5.59
N THR A 110 -24.56 15.46 5.68
CA THR A 110 -25.33 16.02 4.56
C THR A 110 -24.41 16.53 3.45
N ALA A 111 -23.36 17.28 3.81
CA ALA A 111 -22.37 17.81 2.87
C ALA A 111 -21.61 16.67 2.18
N SER A 112 -21.13 15.68 2.93
CA SER A 112 -20.40 14.51 2.42
C SER A 112 -21.24 13.72 1.41
N THR A 113 -22.53 13.52 1.70
CA THR A 113 -23.49 12.87 0.80
C THR A 113 -23.61 13.61 -0.53
N GLU A 114 -23.76 14.94 -0.49
CA GLU A 114 -23.93 15.78 -1.68
C GLU A 114 -22.62 16.04 -2.45
N ILE A 115 -21.47 16.01 -1.77
CA ILE A 115 -20.14 16.04 -2.40
C ILE A 115 -19.90 14.72 -3.14
N GLY A 116 -20.17 13.57 -2.51
CA GLY A 116 -20.06 12.25 -3.15
C GLY A 116 -20.89 12.14 -4.44
N LYS A 117 -22.15 12.59 -4.41
CA LYS A 117 -23.03 12.68 -5.60
C LYS A 117 -22.47 13.57 -6.72
N ARG A 118 -21.70 14.62 -6.39
CA ARG A 118 -21.06 15.50 -7.37
C ARG A 118 -19.76 14.90 -7.92
N LEU A 119 -18.93 14.28 -7.08
CA LEU A 119 -17.71 13.58 -7.50
C LEU A 119 -18.02 12.47 -8.50
N LEU A 120 -19.07 11.68 -8.27
CA LEU A 120 -19.57 10.66 -9.22
C LEU A 120 -20.04 11.25 -10.57
N LYS A 121 -20.34 12.56 -10.63
CA LYS A 121 -20.68 13.31 -11.86
C LYS A 121 -19.47 14.04 -12.45
N GLY A 122 -18.25 13.71 -12.03
CA GLY A 122 -17.01 14.31 -12.53
C GLY A 122 -16.69 15.71 -12.01
N TRP A 123 -17.36 16.16 -10.94
CA TRP A 123 -16.94 17.37 -10.22
C TRP A 123 -15.62 17.12 -9.49
N ALA A 124 -14.89 18.20 -9.18
CA ALA A 124 -13.64 18.12 -8.41
C ALA A 124 -13.72 19.02 -7.18
N MET A 125 -13.22 18.53 -6.04
CA MET A 125 -12.99 19.37 -4.85
C MET A 125 -11.88 20.39 -5.12
N LEU A 126 -11.98 21.52 -4.42
CA LEU A 126 -10.97 22.56 -4.34
C LEU A 126 -10.26 22.47 -2.97
N ALA A 127 -9.16 23.23 -2.81
CA ALA A 127 -8.47 23.33 -1.53
C ALA A 127 -9.16 24.30 -0.55
N ASP A 128 -10.08 25.14 -1.06
CA ASP A 128 -10.77 26.17 -0.30
C ASP A 128 -12.07 25.66 0.32
N GLU A 129 -12.40 26.15 1.52
CA GLU A 129 -13.63 25.84 2.25
C GLU A 129 -14.71 26.92 2.06
N CYS A 130 -15.95 26.59 2.44
CA CYS A 130 -17.05 27.55 2.44
C CYS A 130 -16.77 28.73 3.41
N PRO A 131 -16.75 30.00 2.94
CA PRO A 131 -16.42 31.16 3.78
C PRO A 131 -17.55 31.58 4.75
N SER A 132 -18.64 30.80 4.84
CA SER A 132 -19.80 31.14 5.68
C SER A 132 -19.58 30.63 7.10
N THR A 133 -19.73 31.50 8.10
CA THR A 133 -19.53 31.16 9.53
C THR A 133 -20.45 30.05 10.07
N ASN A 134 -21.57 29.79 9.38
CA ASN A 134 -22.55 28.75 9.69
C ASN A 134 -22.31 27.44 8.90
N CYS A 135 -21.15 27.31 8.25
CA CYS A 135 -20.75 26.17 7.43
C CYS A 135 -19.36 25.70 7.88
N TRP A 136 -19.30 24.52 8.52
CA TRP A 136 -18.12 24.07 9.24
C TRP A 136 -17.32 23.06 8.40
N GLY A 137 -16.17 23.49 7.87
CA GLY A 137 -15.21 22.59 7.21
C GLY A 137 -15.69 21.97 5.89
N VAL A 138 -16.68 22.57 5.22
CA VAL A 138 -17.22 22.01 3.96
C VAL A 138 -16.38 22.53 2.77
N PRO A 139 -15.69 21.65 2.01
CA PRO A 139 -14.85 22.06 0.89
C PRO A 139 -15.69 22.51 -0.31
N LEU A 140 -15.19 23.49 -1.04
CA LEU A 140 -15.78 23.94 -2.30
C LEU A 140 -15.54 22.91 -3.41
N VAL A 141 -16.47 22.85 -4.38
CA VAL A 141 -16.40 21.94 -5.53
C VAL A 141 -16.65 22.69 -6.83
N ARG A 142 -15.87 22.37 -7.87
CA ARG A 142 -16.04 22.91 -9.23
C ARG A 142 -16.67 21.87 -10.17
N PRO A 143 -17.45 22.32 -11.17
CA PRO A 143 -18.01 21.42 -12.18
C PRO A 143 -16.94 20.73 -13.04
N PRO A 144 -17.29 19.61 -13.70
CA PRO A 144 -16.47 19.05 -14.76
C PRO A 144 -16.21 20.10 -15.86
N LYS A 145 -15.02 20.06 -16.47
CA LYS A 145 -14.72 20.89 -17.64
C LYS A 145 -15.62 20.45 -18.80
N ALA A 146 -16.26 21.40 -19.48
CA ALA A 146 -16.97 21.11 -20.72
C ALA A 146 -15.98 20.60 -21.77
N GLY A 147 -16.29 19.46 -22.42
CA GLY A 147 -15.32 18.73 -23.24
C GLY A 147 -14.46 17.74 -22.46
N GLY A 148 -15.05 17.06 -21.46
CA GLY A 148 -14.37 16.11 -20.57
C GLY A 148 -13.37 15.21 -21.28
N GLU A 149 -12.12 15.28 -20.82
CA GLU A 149 -10.98 14.53 -21.34
C GLU A 149 -11.22 13.04 -21.12
N LYS A 150 -11.75 12.37 -22.15
CA LYS A 150 -11.84 10.92 -22.19
C LYS A 150 -10.42 10.38 -22.14
N ASP A 151 -10.09 9.60 -21.11
CA ASP A 151 -8.78 8.98 -21.01
C ASP A 151 -8.52 8.18 -22.32
N PRO A 152 -7.45 8.48 -23.07
CA PRO A 152 -7.19 7.81 -24.34
C PRO A 152 -7.03 6.29 -24.21
N ARG A 153 -6.83 5.76 -22.99
CA ARG A 153 -6.80 4.32 -22.70
C ARG A 153 -8.16 3.63 -22.79
N MET A 154 -9.28 4.36 -22.89
CA MET A 154 -10.62 3.76 -23.09
C MET A 154 -11.02 3.65 -24.59
N VAL A 155 -10.10 3.91 -25.53
CA VAL A 155 -10.37 3.91 -26.98
C VAL A 155 -9.61 2.78 -27.71
N SER A 156 -9.62 1.57 -27.15
CA SER A 156 -9.03 0.40 -27.82
C SER A 156 -9.67 -0.93 -27.41
N SER A 157 -10.83 -1.23 -28.02
CA SER A 157 -11.32 -2.59 -28.31
C SER A 157 -12.42 -2.47 -29.36
N GLN A 158 -12.05 -2.63 -30.64
CA GLN A 158 -12.92 -3.01 -31.75
C GLN A 158 -12.52 -4.42 -32.17
#